data_AF-A0A195CLE5-F1
#
_entry.id   AF-A0A195CLE5-F1
#
_cell.length_a   1.000
_cell.length_b   1.000
_cell.length_c   1.000
_cell.angle_alpha   90.00
_cell.angle_beta   90.00
_cell.angle_gamma   90.00
#
_symmetry.space_group_name_H-M   'P 1'
#
loop_
_entity.id
_entity.type
_entity.pdbx_description
1 polymer ?
#
loop_
_entity_poly.entity_id
_entity_poly.type
_entity_poly.pdbx_seq_one_letter_code
_entity_poly.pdbx_strand_id
1 'polypeptide(L)' 'MSAHPARFSVEDKYSRERITIKRCGLLLTQQPQPNY' A
#
# COMPACT_ATOMS: atom_id res chain seq x y z
N MET A 1 12.67 1.20 -12.07
CA MET A 1 11.70 1.00 -10.97
C MET A 1 12.38 1.42 -9.68
N SER A 2 11.89 2.46 -9.00
CA SER A 2 12.44 2.89 -7.71
C SER A 2 12.18 1.81 -6.67
N ALA A 3 13.22 1.16 -6.17
CA ALA A 3 13.13 0.21 -5.06
C ALA A 3 13.07 0.91 -3.68
N HIS A 4 12.74 2.20 -3.66
CA HIS A 4 12.65 2.97 -2.42
C HIS A 4 11.18 3.12 -2.02
N PRO A 5 10.84 2.79 -0.75
CA PRO A 5 9.48 2.95 -0.27
C PRO A 5 9.07 4.42 -0.40
N ALA A 6 7.78 4.66 -0.62
CA ALA A 6 7.23 6.00 -0.66
C ALA A 6 7.68 6.76 0.60
N ARG A 7 8.41 7.87 0.41
CA ARG A 7 8.88 8.70 1.52
C ARG A 7 7.68 9.29 2.24
N PHE A 8 7.73 9.27 3.57
CA PHE A 8 6.76 9.96 4.40
C PHE A 8 6.81 11.46 4.06
N SER A 9 5.67 12.01 3.67
CA SER A 9 5.47 13.44 3.44
C SER A 9 4.42 13.92 4.44
N VAL A 10 4.70 15.01 5.15
CA VAL A 10 3.78 15.59 6.13
C VAL A 10 2.53 16.13 5.43
N GLU A 11 2.67 16.55 4.17
CA GLU A 11 1.59 17.04 3.31
C GLU A 11 0.84 15.92 2.58
N ASP A 12 1.09 14.64 2.90
CA ASP A 12 0.37 13.52 2.28
C ASP A 12 -1.11 13.49 2.72
N LYS A 13 -1.91 14.30 2.02
CA LYS A 13 -3.35 14.49 2.19
C LYS A 13 -4.12 13.17 2.16
N TYR A 14 -3.60 12.16 1.46
CA TYR A 14 -4.24 10.86 1.26
C TYR A 14 -3.68 9.75 2.16
N SER A 15 -2.86 10.11 3.16
CA SER A 15 -2.23 9.15 4.05
C SER A 15 -3.24 8.28 4.79
N ARG A 16 -4.37 8.85 5.23
CA ARG A 16 -5.44 8.12 5.94
C ARG A 16 -6.14 7.12 5.04
N GLU A 17 -6.58 7.56 3.87
CA GLU A 17 -7.28 6.73 2.87
C GLU A 17 -6.38 5.58 2.41
N ARG A 18 -5.10 5.86 2.15
CA ARG A 18 -4.11 4.83 1.78
C ARG A 18 -3.90 3.81 2.89
N ILE A 19 -3.83 4.24 4.15
CA ILE A 19 -3.71 3.33 5.29
C ILE A 19 -4.97 2.47 5.41
N THR A 20 -6.16 3.06 5.26
CA THR A 20 -7.44 2.32 5.27
C THR A 20 -7.47 1.25 4.19
N ILE A 21 -7.14 1.59 2.95
CA ILE A 21 -7.12 0.64 1.82
C ILE A 21 -6.10 -0.48 2.08
N LYS A 22 -4.88 -0.15 2.54
CA LYS A 22 -3.84 -1.13 2.86
C LYS A 22 -4.23 -2.05 4.02
N ARG A 23 -4.90 -1.52 5.06
CA ARG A 23 -5.31 -2.29 6.25
C ARG A 23 -6.51 -3.18 6.00
N CYS A 24 -7.46 -2.75 5.16
CA CYS A 24 -8.66 -3.50 4.85
C CYS A 24 -8.45 -4.62 3.82
N GLY A 25 -7.21 -4.85 3.37
CA GLY A 25 -6.89 -5.97 2.47
C GLY A 25 -7.63 -5.95 1.12
N LEU A 26 -8.18 -4.79 0.73
CA LEU A 26 -9.01 -4.64 -0.48
C LEU A 26 -8.19 -4.67 -1.78
N LEU A 27 -6.87 -4.74 -1.68
CA LEU A 27 -6.00 -4.88 -2.84
C LEU A 27 -6.01 -6.35 -3.25
N LEU A 28 -6.85 -6.67 -4.25
CA LEU A 28 -6.88 -7.99 -4.92
C LEU A 28 -5.50 -8.44 -5.44
N THR A 29 -4.57 -7.50 -5.59
CA THR A 29 -3.18 -7.72 -6.02
C THR A 29 -2.22 -8.08 -4.88
N GLN A 30 -2.64 -7.96 -3.62
CA GLN A 30 -1.83 -8.32 -2.44
C GLN A 30 -2.10 -9.72 -1.90
N GLN A 31 -2.72 -10.58 -2.70
CA GLN A 31 -2.84 -12.00 -2.37
C GLN A 31 -1.44 -12.63 -2.24
N PRO A 32 -1.25 -13.58 -1.31
CA PRO A 32 -0.02 -14.37 -1.26
C PRO A 32 0.19 -15.05 -2.62
N GLN A 33 1.44 -15.24 -3.03
CA GLN A 33 1.70 -15.95 -4.28
C GLN A 33 1.10 -17.36 -4.20
N PRO A 34 0.45 -17.85 -5.29
CA PRO A 34 -0.05 -19.21 -5.32
C PRO A 34 1.12 -20.18 -5.12
N ASN A 35 0.97 -21.12 -4.19
CA ASN A 35 1.92 -22.20 -3.99
C ASN A 35 1.58 -23.32 -4.98
N TYR A 36 2.43 -23.54 -5.97
CA TYR A 36 2.30 -24.60 -6.97
C TYR A 36 2.96 -25.90 -6.50
#